data_AF-A0A4W2BLF1-F1
#
_entry.id   AF-A0A4W2BLF1-F1
#
_cell.length_a   1.000
_cell.length_b   1.000
_cell.length_c   1.000
_cell.angle_alpha   90.00
_cell.angle_beta   90.00
_cell.angle_gamma   90.00
#
_symmetry.space_group_name_H-M   'P 1'
#
loop_
_entity.id
_entity.type
_entity.pdbx_description
1 polymer ?
#
loop_
_entity_poly.entity_id
_entity_poly.type
_entity_poly.pdbx_seq_one_letter_code
_entity_poly.pdbx_strand_id
1 'polypeptide(L)'
;MVLDSAWLLTQEQQDLPTVKPNASLNVKFDPQTTKLTWDCRENASSGECVLIHKEKGPIKKKVKDSECQCTFQDYSLHGGVTLTVEVHVNQRRLSEMLVYTNPGREGTAAQNFSCVIYDADFMNCSWAKGRAAPDDVQYFLYIRSKKRIERECPRYLKDSGTHVGCHLQDLSGLTSYNYFLVNGTSQETGIQFFDSVLLLKEIEQYNPPDNITVQCNESHCLIRWEKPRTRQPWPNREFQYQLDIQRRRDTTSGRSQLIVVFGDSGNRYNFPKPGSKAKHTVKIRTADARKAHWGAWSQPVEFGSEETGSSLVHIYVLVVLGTLVCGLTLGCLFKR
;
A
#
# COMPACT_ATOMS: atom_id res chain seq x y z
N MET A 1 -31.36 -76.31 71.46
CA MET A 1 -30.20 -76.10 70.57
C MET A 1 -30.74 -75.62 69.24
N VAL A 2 -30.57 -74.40 68.74
CA VAL A 2 -29.80 -73.20 69.09
C VAL A 2 -30.55 -72.04 68.39
N LEU A 3 -30.60 -70.86 69.04
CA LEU A 3 -31.06 -69.58 68.48
C LEU A 3 -30.10 -69.07 67.38
N ASP A 4 -30.57 -68.31 66.38
CA ASP A 4 -30.20 -66.87 66.29
C ASP A 4 -30.87 -66.08 65.15
N SER A 5 -31.64 -65.07 65.57
CA SER A 5 -31.61 -63.63 65.26
C SER A 5 -30.89 -63.04 64.02
N ALA A 6 -31.67 -62.19 63.32
CA ALA A 6 -31.37 -60.81 62.90
C ALA A 6 -30.48 -60.54 61.66
N TRP A 7 -30.98 -59.73 60.71
CA TRP A 7 -30.83 -58.26 60.67
C TRP A 7 -31.46 -57.68 59.39
N LEU A 8 -32.27 -56.63 59.56
CA LEU A 8 -32.74 -55.70 58.52
C LEU A 8 -31.59 -54.77 58.11
N LEU A 9 -31.36 -54.58 56.81
CA LEU A 9 -30.76 -53.36 56.28
C LEU A 9 -31.43 -52.98 54.95
N THR A 10 -32.27 -51.96 55.05
CA THR A 10 -32.74 -51.08 53.98
C THR A 10 -31.57 -50.51 53.22
N GLN A 11 -31.53 -50.71 51.89
CA GLN A 11 -30.61 -50.01 51.03
C GLN A 11 -31.29 -48.71 50.58
N GLU A 12 -30.91 -47.60 51.21
CA GLU A 12 -31.19 -46.25 50.73
C GLU A 12 -30.65 -46.11 49.30
N GLN A 13 -31.54 -45.89 48.35
CA GLN A 13 -31.18 -45.43 47.03
C GLN A 13 -30.90 -43.92 47.14
N GLN A 14 -29.64 -43.58 47.40
CA GLN A 14 -29.17 -42.20 47.31
C GLN A 14 -29.21 -41.77 45.85
N ASP A 15 -30.09 -40.81 45.57
CA ASP A 15 -30.13 -40.03 44.35
C ASP A 15 -28.74 -39.47 44.04
N LEU A 16 -28.21 -39.85 42.88
CA LEU A 16 -27.02 -39.24 42.30
C LEU A 16 -27.38 -37.83 41.84
N PRO A 17 -26.78 -36.74 42.36
CA PRO A 17 -26.97 -35.43 41.78
C PRO A 17 -26.25 -35.42 40.44
N THR A 18 -27.00 -35.51 39.34
CA THR A 18 -26.52 -35.24 38.00
C THR A 18 -26.35 -33.74 37.83
N VAL A 19 -25.32 -33.16 38.46
CA VAL A 19 -24.85 -31.82 38.14
C VAL A 19 -23.67 -31.96 37.18
N LYS A 20 -23.96 -31.89 35.88
CA LYS A 20 -22.91 -31.57 34.90
C LYS A 20 -22.35 -30.19 35.28
N PRO A 21 -21.06 -30.04 35.60
CA PRO A 21 -20.49 -28.72 35.69
C PRO A 21 -20.51 -28.14 34.27
N ASN A 22 -21.24 -27.05 34.05
CA ASN A 22 -21.18 -26.28 32.82
C ASN A 22 -19.73 -25.86 32.58
N ALA A 23 -18.99 -26.62 31.78
CA ALA A 23 -17.58 -26.42 31.45
C ALA A 23 -17.37 -25.47 30.26
N SER A 24 -18.43 -24.81 29.78
CA SER A 24 -18.37 -23.84 28.69
C SER A 24 -17.93 -22.47 29.20
N LEU A 25 -17.08 -21.79 28.46
CA LEU A 25 -16.62 -20.43 28.73
C LEU A 25 -17.57 -19.35 28.15
N ASN A 26 -18.59 -19.73 27.36
CA ASN A 26 -19.52 -18.81 26.71
C ASN A 26 -18.80 -17.67 25.98
N VAL A 27 -17.88 -18.05 25.09
CA VAL A 27 -17.01 -17.11 24.38
C VAL A 27 -17.84 -16.23 23.45
N LYS A 28 -17.62 -14.92 23.51
CA LYS A 28 -18.24 -13.90 22.65
C LYS A 28 -17.18 -13.06 22.00
N PHE A 29 -17.42 -12.66 20.75
CA PHE A 29 -16.51 -11.81 19.99
C PHE A 29 -17.25 -10.59 19.46
N ASP A 30 -16.72 -9.41 19.77
CA ASP A 30 -17.13 -8.14 19.19
C ASP A 30 -16.12 -7.74 18.09
N PRO A 31 -16.53 -7.77 16.81
CA PRO A 31 -15.65 -7.41 15.70
C PRO A 31 -15.34 -5.91 15.61
N GLN A 32 -16.17 -5.01 16.17
CA GLN A 32 -15.92 -3.57 16.13
C GLN A 32 -14.78 -3.19 17.06
N THR A 33 -14.84 -3.69 18.30
CA THR A 33 -13.77 -3.47 19.28
C THR A 33 -12.66 -4.52 19.19
N THR A 34 -12.79 -5.51 18.30
CA THR A 34 -11.92 -6.69 18.15
C THR A 34 -11.65 -7.37 19.49
N LYS A 35 -12.70 -7.47 20.31
CA LYS A 35 -12.65 -7.90 21.70
C LYS A 35 -13.30 -9.27 21.84
N LEU A 36 -12.54 -10.21 22.37
CA LEU A 36 -13.00 -11.54 22.78
C LEU A 36 -13.27 -11.49 24.29
N THR A 37 -14.41 -12.00 24.72
CA THR A 37 -14.82 -12.03 26.14
C THR A 37 -15.39 -13.40 26.48
N TRP A 38 -15.23 -13.84 27.72
CA TRP A 38 -15.77 -15.09 28.21
C TRP A 38 -16.18 -14.99 29.67
N ASP A 39 -16.95 -15.95 30.14
CA ASP A 39 -17.39 -16.02 31.52
C ASP A 39 -16.19 -16.28 32.45
N CYS A 40 -15.96 -15.35 33.37
CA CYS A 40 -14.93 -15.48 34.38
C CYS A 40 -15.15 -16.73 35.24
N ARG A 41 -14.07 -17.46 35.51
CA ARG A 41 -14.10 -18.60 36.42
C ARG A 41 -13.33 -18.27 37.68
N GLU A 42 -13.92 -18.60 38.82
CA GLU A 42 -13.22 -18.59 40.10
C GLU A 42 -12.00 -19.52 40.03
N ASN A 43 -10.87 -19.10 40.62
CA ASN A 43 -9.59 -19.81 40.59
C ASN A 43 -8.99 -20.03 39.19
N ALA A 44 -9.31 -19.16 38.22
CA ALA A 44 -8.59 -19.11 36.95
C ALA A 44 -7.20 -18.47 37.16
N SER A 45 -6.13 -19.17 36.77
CA SER A 45 -4.76 -18.68 36.91
C SER A 45 -4.29 -17.97 35.64
N SER A 46 -4.13 -18.69 34.53
CA SER A 46 -3.62 -18.12 33.27
C SER A 46 -4.49 -18.47 32.09
N GLY A 47 -4.56 -17.54 31.13
CA GLY A 47 -5.30 -17.70 29.89
C GLY A 47 -4.49 -17.35 28.64
N GLU A 48 -4.88 -17.94 27.52
CA GLU A 48 -4.41 -17.61 26.18
C GLU A 48 -5.62 -17.43 25.25
N CYS A 49 -5.60 -16.35 24.48
CA CYS A 49 -6.53 -16.13 23.37
C CYS A 49 -5.78 -16.27 22.06
N VAL A 50 -6.39 -17.01 21.12
CA VAL A 50 -5.81 -17.27 19.80
C VAL A 50 -6.80 -16.83 18.72
N LEU A 51 -6.36 -15.99 17.80
CA LEU A 51 -7.05 -15.68 16.56
C LEU A 51 -6.33 -16.39 15.41
N ILE A 52 -6.99 -17.33 14.75
CA ILE A 52 -6.44 -18.08 13.61
C ILE A 52 -6.85 -17.32 12.34
N HIS A 53 -5.92 -16.54 11.81
CA HIS A 53 -6.11 -15.80 10.57
C HIS A 53 -5.75 -16.67 9.38
N LYS A 54 -6.55 -16.64 8.31
CA LYS A 54 -6.34 -17.49 7.12
C LYS A 54 -4.94 -17.36 6.51
N GLU A 55 -4.42 -16.14 6.41
CA GLU A 55 -3.12 -15.88 5.78
C GLU A 55 -1.95 -15.79 6.76
N LYS A 56 -2.18 -15.28 7.96
CA LYS A 56 -1.12 -14.98 8.95
C LYS A 56 -0.92 -16.11 9.95
N GLY A 57 -1.80 -17.11 9.95
CA GLY A 57 -1.80 -18.20 10.91
C GLY A 57 -2.25 -17.75 12.31
N PRO A 58 -1.81 -18.45 13.37
CA PRO A 58 -2.27 -18.21 14.73
C PRO A 58 -1.62 -16.96 15.35
N ILE A 59 -2.45 -16.03 15.81
CA ILE A 59 -2.07 -14.83 16.56
C ILE A 59 -2.46 -15.06 18.02
N LYS A 60 -1.45 -15.19 18.87
CA LYS A 60 -1.63 -15.52 20.29
C LYS A 60 -1.49 -14.30 21.18
N LYS A 61 -2.32 -14.23 22.22
CA LYS A 61 -2.25 -13.21 23.27
C LYS A 61 -2.42 -13.86 24.63
N LYS A 62 -1.42 -13.70 25.50
CA LYS A 62 -1.50 -14.14 26.89
C LYS A 62 -2.36 -13.17 27.69
N VAL A 63 -3.08 -13.73 28.65
CA VAL A 63 -4.00 -13.03 29.54
C VAL A 63 -3.46 -13.12 30.95
N LYS A 64 -3.52 -12.02 31.69
CA LYS A 64 -3.11 -11.99 33.10
C LYS A 64 -4.15 -12.67 33.97
N ASP A 65 -3.73 -13.08 35.16
CA ASP A 65 -4.60 -13.65 36.18
C ASP A 65 -5.81 -12.74 36.41
N SER A 66 -7.01 -13.34 36.50
CA SER A 66 -8.34 -12.70 36.62
C SER A 66 -8.91 -11.95 35.40
N GLU A 67 -8.18 -11.75 34.30
CA GLU A 67 -8.73 -11.08 33.12
C GLU A 67 -9.52 -12.07 32.23
N CYS A 68 -10.76 -11.71 31.89
CA CYS A 68 -11.69 -12.57 31.13
C CYS A 68 -11.99 -12.01 29.73
N GLN A 69 -11.03 -11.25 29.20
CA GLN A 69 -11.15 -10.58 27.93
C GLN A 69 -9.79 -10.49 27.22
N CYS A 70 -9.85 -10.39 25.90
CA CYS A 70 -8.70 -10.21 25.03
C CYS A 70 -9.05 -9.25 23.90
N THR A 71 -8.25 -8.20 23.73
CA THR A 71 -8.37 -7.31 22.57
C THR A 71 -7.25 -7.58 21.57
N PHE A 72 -7.61 -7.91 20.33
CA PHE A 72 -6.66 -8.05 19.24
C PHE A 72 -6.36 -6.69 18.58
N GLN A 73 -5.31 -6.65 17.75
CA GLN A 73 -5.17 -5.56 16.79
C GLN A 73 -6.16 -5.76 15.63
N ASP A 74 -6.33 -4.74 14.79
CA ASP A 74 -7.14 -4.89 13.59
C ASP A 74 -6.48 -5.90 12.63
N TYR A 75 -7.24 -6.93 12.29
CA TYR A 75 -6.90 -7.93 11.28
C TYR A 75 -8.11 -8.06 10.35
N SER A 76 -7.89 -8.52 9.11
CA SER A 76 -8.99 -8.80 8.19
C SER A 76 -9.83 -9.98 8.71
N LEU A 77 -11.14 -9.78 8.75
CA LEU A 77 -12.15 -10.72 9.23
C LEU A 77 -13.07 -11.21 8.11
N HIS A 78 -13.07 -10.57 6.94
CA HIS A 78 -14.01 -10.90 5.84
C HIS A 78 -13.87 -12.33 5.32
N GLY A 79 -12.68 -12.93 5.45
CA GLY A 79 -12.43 -14.32 5.11
C GLY A 79 -13.04 -15.32 6.12
N GLY A 80 -13.55 -14.86 7.26
CA GLY A 80 -13.88 -15.68 8.42
C GLY A 80 -12.63 -16.07 9.21
N VAL A 81 -12.77 -16.08 10.53
CA VAL A 81 -11.69 -16.40 11.48
C VAL A 81 -12.16 -17.38 12.55
N THR A 82 -11.22 -18.15 13.08
CA THR A 82 -11.47 -19.01 14.24
C THR A 82 -10.78 -18.41 15.45
N LEU A 83 -11.55 -18.23 16.51
CA LEU A 83 -11.08 -17.71 17.79
C LEU A 83 -11.10 -18.84 18.82
N THR A 84 -10.06 -18.93 19.63
CA THR A 84 -9.96 -19.93 20.70
C THR A 84 -9.57 -19.24 21.98
N VAL A 85 -10.28 -19.57 23.05
CA VAL A 85 -9.90 -19.21 24.42
C VAL A 85 -9.44 -20.48 25.11
N GLU A 86 -8.32 -20.38 25.80
CA GLU A 86 -7.80 -21.42 26.68
C GLU A 86 -7.55 -20.81 28.04
N VAL A 87 -8.10 -21.39 29.11
CA VAL A 87 -7.88 -20.94 30.49
C VAL A 87 -7.60 -22.12 31.40
N HIS A 88 -6.77 -21.91 32.41
CA HIS A 88 -6.45 -22.91 33.43
C HIS A 88 -7.24 -22.61 34.71
N VAL A 89 -8.12 -23.53 35.11
CA VAL A 89 -8.98 -23.43 36.30
C VAL A 89 -8.72 -24.65 37.19
N ASN A 90 -8.28 -24.43 38.44
CA ASN A 90 -7.97 -25.53 39.38
C ASN A 90 -7.09 -26.63 38.76
N GLN A 91 -6.02 -26.24 38.05
CA GLN A 91 -5.11 -27.14 37.30
C GLN A 91 -5.75 -27.92 36.12
N ARG A 92 -7.01 -27.64 35.77
CA ARG A 92 -7.67 -28.17 34.58
C ARG A 92 -7.65 -27.13 33.47
N ARG A 93 -7.39 -27.58 32.24
CA ARG A 93 -7.46 -26.75 31.04
C ARG A 93 -8.88 -26.75 30.49
N LEU A 94 -9.48 -25.57 30.40
CA LEU A 94 -10.72 -25.35 29.66
C LEU A 94 -10.38 -24.66 28.35
N SER A 95 -11.00 -25.12 27.26
CA SER A 95 -10.82 -24.50 25.96
C SER A 95 -12.15 -24.44 25.22
N GLU A 96 -12.44 -23.29 24.63
CA GLU A 96 -13.63 -23.09 23.82
C GLU A 96 -13.26 -22.36 22.54
N MET A 97 -13.89 -22.78 21.45
CA MET A 97 -13.66 -22.27 20.11
C MET A 97 -14.91 -21.57 19.60
N LEU A 98 -14.72 -20.39 19.01
CA LEU A 98 -15.75 -19.58 18.35
C LEU A 98 -15.35 -19.39 16.88
N VAL A 99 -16.26 -19.71 15.96
CA VAL A 99 -16.06 -19.43 14.53
C VAL A 99 -16.81 -18.14 14.20
N TYR A 100 -16.09 -17.12 13.75
CA TYR A 100 -16.67 -15.89 13.23
C TYR A 100 -16.73 -15.98 11.70
N THR A 101 -17.95 -16.01 11.16
CA THR A 101 -18.20 -16.03 9.72
C THR A 101 -18.61 -14.65 9.23
N ASN A 102 -18.35 -14.37 7.95
CA ASN A 102 -18.78 -13.12 7.32
C ASN A 102 -20.27 -13.24 6.95
N PRO A 103 -21.16 -12.51 7.65
CA PRO A 103 -22.60 -12.64 7.44
C PRO A 103 -23.00 -12.14 6.05
N GLY A 104 -23.99 -12.79 5.45
CA GLY A 104 -24.47 -12.48 4.10
C GLY A 104 -24.17 -13.58 3.09
N ARG A 105 -24.72 -13.42 1.88
CA ARG A 105 -24.59 -14.42 0.80
C ARG A 105 -23.18 -14.37 0.21
N GLU A 106 -22.58 -15.53 -0.02
CA GLU A 106 -21.23 -15.61 -0.59
C GLU A 106 -21.12 -14.91 -1.95
N GLY A 107 -20.01 -14.19 -2.15
CA GLY A 107 -19.71 -13.50 -3.40
C GLY A 107 -20.44 -12.17 -3.59
N THR A 108 -21.12 -11.66 -2.57
CA THR A 108 -21.77 -10.34 -2.57
C THR A 108 -20.84 -9.20 -2.13
N ALA A 109 -19.78 -9.52 -1.38
CA ALA A 109 -18.77 -8.57 -0.94
C ALA A 109 -18.08 -7.86 -2.12
N ALA A 110 -17.66 -6.62 -1.87
CA ALA A 110 -16.85 -5.86 -2.80
C ALA A 110 -15.56 -6.63 -3.17
N GLN A 111 -15.14 -6.54 -4.43
CA GLN A 111 -13.98 -7.25 -4.97
C GLN A 111 -12.91 -6.28 -5.45
N ASN A 112 -11.68 -6.75 -5.64
CA ASN A 112 -10.57 -5.96 -6.18
C ASN A 112 -10.36 -4.63 -5.44
N PHE A 113 -10.51 -4.65 -4.12
CA PHE A 113 -10.30 -3.46 -3.31
C PHE A 113 -8.85 -3.02 -3.38
N SER A 114 -8.64 -1.75 -3.73
CA SER A 114 -7.33 -1.13 -3.73
C SER A 114 -7.44 0.32 -3.30
N CYS A 115 -6.37 0.87 -2.71
CA CYS A 115 -6.23 2.29 -2.45
C CYS A 115 -4.88 2.76 -2.97
N VAL A 116 -4.82 4.01 -3.42
CA VAL A 116 -3.60 4.69 -3.84
C VAL A 116 -3.61 6.10 -3.28
N ILE A 117 -2.53 6.47 -2.57
CA ILE A 117 -2.23 7.86 -2.22
C ILE A 117 -1.48 8.48 -3.38
N TYR A 118 -1.90 9.66 -3.81
CA TYR A 118 -1.28 10.40 -4.91
C TYR A 118 -1.12 11.87 -4.54
N ASP A 119 -0.18 12.55 -5.19
CA ASP A 119 0.19 13.94 -4.92
C ASP A 119 0.45 14.24 -3.43
N ALA A 120 0.86 13.25 -2.64
CA ALA A 120 1.08 13.30 -1.18
C ALA A 120 -0.16 13.54 -0.29
N ASP A 121 -1.21 14.19 -0.80
CA ASP A 121 -2.33 14.68 0.00
C ASP A 121 -3.66 13.98 -0.26
N PHE A 122 -3.79 13.27 -1.38
CA PHE A 122 -5.05 12.67 -1.80
C PHE A 122 -4.99 11.16 -1.75
N MET A 123 -6.13 10.52 -1.55
CA MET A 123 -6.25 9.06 -1.65
C MET A 123 -7.51 8.69 -2.42
N ASN A 124 -7.35 7.80 -3.40
CA ASN A 124 -8.48 7.13 -4.03
C ASN A 124 -8.48 5.67 -3.60
N CYS A 125 -9.64 5.18 -3.20
CA CYS A 125 -9.91 3.75 -3.06
C CYS A 125 -10.95 3.33 -4.11
N SER A 126 -10.80 2.13 -4.65
CA SER A 126 -11.73 1.56 -5.62
C SER A 126 -12.01 0.10 -5.30
N TRP A 127 -13.18 -0.36 -5.74
CA TRP A 127 -13.60 -1.75 -5.68
C TRP A 127 -14.61 -2.04 -6.78
N ALA A 128 -14.74 -3.32 -7.13
CA ALA A 128 -15.75 -3.83 -8.03
C ALA A 128 -16.95 -4.38 -7.25
N LYS A 129 -18.12 -4.36 -7.89
CA LYS A 129 -19.33 -5.05 -7.40
C LYS A 129 -19.04 -6.55 -7.25
N GLY A 130 -19.55 -7.15 -6.18
CA GLY A 130 -19.45 -8.58 -5.94
C GLY A 130 -20.14 -9.38 -7.04
N ARG A 131 -19.52 -10.47 -7.49
CA ARG A 131 -20.02 -11.34 -8.58
C ARG A 131 -21.45 -11.86 -8.38
N ALA A 132 -21.89 -11.99 -7.13
CA ALA A 132 -23.22 -12.47 -6.76
C ALA A 132 -24.06 -11.40 -6.05
N ALA A 133 -23.59 -10.14 -6.04
CA ALA A 133 -24.31 -9.02 -5.45
C ALA A 133 -25.53 -8.66 -6.30
N PRO A 134 -26.69 -8.39 -5.68
CA PRO A 134 -27.90 -8.00 -6.41
C PRO A 134 -27.75 -6.62 -7.06
N ASP A 135 -28.67 -6.25 -7.95
CA ASP A 135 -28.61 -4.99 -8.70
C ASP A 135 -28.86 -3.75 -7.85
N ASP A 136 -29.59 -3.89 -6.76
CA ASP A 136 -29.86 -2.83 -5.79
C ASP A 136 -28.76 -2.70 -4.71
N VAL A 137 -27.63 -3.41 -4.84
CA VAL A 137 -26.55 -3.34 -3.85
C VAL A 137 -25.97 -1.93 -3.74
N GLN A 138 -25.76 -1.49 -2.50
CA GLN A 138 -25.01 -0.28 -2.20
C GLN A 138 -23.87 -0.58 -1.24
N TYR A 139 -22.68 -0.01 -1.51
CA TYR A 139 -21.48 -0.20 -0.70
C TYR A 139 -21.12 1.04 0.10
N PHE A 140 -20.50 0.85 1.27
CA PHE A 140 -20.09 1.93 2.16
C PHE A 140 -18.69 1.66 2.68
N LEU A 141 -17.81 2.66 2.58
CA LEU A 141 -16.43 2.54 3.05
C LEU A 141 -16.27 3.25 4.39
N TYR A 142 -15.79 2.50 5.37
CA TYR A 142 -15.37 3.00 6.68
C TYR A 142 -13.86 2.80 6.84
N ILE A 143 -13.19 3.80 7.40
CA ILE A 143 -11.75 3.79 7.63
C ILE A 143 -11.51 4.02 9.11
N ARG A 144 -10.81 3.09 9.74
CA ARG A 144 -10.44 3.15 11.15
C ARG A 144 -8.93 3.31 11.30
N SER A 145 -8.53 4.37 11.98
CA SER A 145 -7.13 4.60 12.33
C SER A 145 -6.69 3.72 13.49
N LYS A 146 -5.38 3.61 13.73
CA LYS A 146 -4.82 2.92 14.90
C LYS A 146 -5.37 3.46 16.23
N LYS A 147 -5.81 4.73 16.27
CA LYS A 147 -6.44 5.37 17.43
C LYS A 147 -7.91 4.95 17.63
N ARG A 148 -8.42 3.99 16.86
CA ARG A 148 -9.82 3.53 16.85
C ARG A 148 -10.83 4.62 16.51
N ILE A 149 -10.38 5.71 15.90
CA ILE A 149 -11.26 6.71 15.30
C ILE A 149 -11.68 6.18 13.93
N GLU A 150 -12.98 5.95 13.78
CA GLU A 150 -13.62 5.52 12.54
C GLU A 150 -14.25 6.71 11.82
N ARG A 151 -14.16 6.71 10.49
CA ARG A 151 -14.79 7.70 9.63
C ARG A 151 -15.33 7.06 8.37
N GLU A 152 -16.50 7.50 7.94
CA GLU A 152 -17.03 7.13 6.64
C GLU A 152 -16.29 7.87 5.51
N CYS A 153 -16.30 7.29 4.32
CA CYS A 153 -15.88 7.95 3.10
C CYS A 153 -16.57 9.32 2.93
N PRO A 154 -15.80 10.42 2.76
CA PRO A 154 -16.38 11.75 2.60
C PRO A 154 -16.96 11.98 1.20
N ARG A 155 -16.46 11.28 0.18
CA ARG A 155 -16.89 11.45 -1.22
C ARG A 155 -16.80 10.14 -1.99
N TYR A 156 -17.95 9.52 -2.22
CA TYR A 156 -18.02 8.29 -3.02
C TYR A 156 -17.85 8.57 -4.52
N LEU A 157 -17.16 7.63 -5.18
CA LEU A 157 -17.15 7.49 -6.64
C LEU A 157 -18.28 6.52 -7.01
N LYS A 158 -19.06 6.88 -8.03
CA LYS A 158 -20.28 6.18 -8.40
C LYS A 158 -20.20 5.66 -9.84
N ASP A 159 -20.67 4.44 -10.04
CA ASP A 159 -20.98 3.89 -11.35
C ASP A 159 -22.47 3.52 -11.37
N SER A 160 -23.23 4.14 -12.27
CA SER A 160 -24.68 3.96 -12.38
C SER A 160 -25.45 4.07 -11.04
N GLY A 161 -24.95 4.89 -10.11
CA GLY A 161 -25.52 5.10 -8.78
C GLY A 161 -24.94 4.22 -7.65
N THR A 162 -24.29 3.12 -7.98
CA THR A 162 -23.61 2.24 -7.01
C THR A 162 -22.24 2.82 -6.63
N HIS A 163 -21.90 2.82 -5.35
CA HIS A 163 -20.60 3.23 -4.86
C HIS A 163 -19.54 2.18 -5.25
N VAL A 164 -18.56 2.61 -6.05
CA VAL A 164 -17.45 1.77 -6.55
C VAL A 164 -16.08 2.30 -6.11
N GLY A 165 -16.07 3.36 -5.31
CA GLY A 165 -14.84 3.94 -4.79
C GLY A 165 -15.07 5.08 -3.82
N CYS A 166 -13.98 5.60 -3.30
CA CYS A 166 -13.95 6.73 -2.39
C CYS A 166 -12.77 7.64 -2.73
N HIS A 167 -13.01 8.94 -2.70
CA HIS A 167 -11.98 9.97 -2.79
C HIS A 167 -11.83 10.70 -1.46
N LEU A 168 -10.60 10.78 -0.95
CA LEU A 168 -10.24 11.52 0.25
C LEU A 168 -9.33 12.68 -0.09
N GLN A 169 -9.75 13.88 0.33
CA GLN A 169 -8.97 15.11 0.23
C GLN A 169 -8.12 15.40 1.48
N ASP A 170 -8.51 14.81 2.62
CA ASP A 170 -7.81 15.00 3.89
C ASP A 170 -7.39 13.66 4.51
N LEU A 171 -6.07 13.49 4.63
CA LEU A 171 -5.42 12.31 5.19
C LEU A 171 -4.92 12.54 6.63
N SER A 172 -5.22 13.68 7.26
CA SER A 172 -4.79 14.04 8.63
C SER A 172 -5.24 13.02 9.68
N GLY A 173 -6.45 12.46 9.53
CA GLY A 173 -7.00 11.44 10.40
C GLY A 173 -6.42 10.04 10.24
N LEU A 174 -5.54 9.81 9.25
CA LEU A 174 -4.95 8.50 8.99
C LEU A 174 -3.60 8.32 9.70
N THR A 175 -3.35 7.09 10.17
CA THR A 175 -2.07 6.66 10.74
C THR A 175 -1.24 5.87 9.72
N SER A 176 -0.06 5.36 10.07
CA SER A 176 0.74 4.55 9.13
C SER A 176 0.02 3.29 8.67
N TYR A 177 -0.68 2.61 9.58
CA TYR A 177 -1.58 1.50 9.27
C TYR A 177 -3.02 1.93 9.52
N ASN A 178 -3.95 1.55 8.63
CA ASN A 178 -5.37 1.81 8.82
C ASN A 178 -6.18 0.58 8.39
N TYR A 179 -7.29 0.36 9.07
CA TYR A 179 -8.26 -0.66 8.75
C TYR A 179 -9.32 -0.06 7.83
N PHE A 180 -9.58 -0.72 6.70
CA PHE A 180 -10.56 -0.33 5.71
C PHE A 180 -11.65 -1.40 5.68
N LEU A 181 -12.91 -0.97 5.79
CA LEU A 181 -14.09 -1.83 5.78
C LEU A 181 -15.05 -1.35 4.70
N VAL A 182 -15.28 -2.17 3.68
CA VAL A 182 -16.34 -1.97 2.69
C VAL A 182 -17.53 -2.84 3.10
N ASN A 183 -18.53 -2.21 3.68
CA ASN A 183 -19.80 -2.84 4.00
C ASN A 183 -20.78 -2.73 2.82
N GLY A 184 -21.87 -3.49 2.84
CA GLY A 184 -22.90 -3.39 1.83
C GLY A 184 -24.31 -3.64 2.35
N THR A 185 -25.29 -3.11 1.63
CA THR A 185 -26.71 -3.31 1.90
C THR A 185 -27.47 -3.61 0.60
N SER A 186 -28.56 -4.36 0.73
CA SER A 186 -29.58 -4.53 -0.31
C SER A 186 -30.93 -4.77 0.38
N GLN A 187 -32.04 -4.76 -0.37
CA GLN A 187 -33.38 -4.92 0.20
C GLN A 187 -33.61 -6.31 0.81
N GLU A 188 -33.17 -7.36 0.13
CA GLU A 188 -33.49 -8.74 0.52
C GLU A 188 -32.26 -9.59 0.84
N THR A 189 -31.13 -9.31 0.19
CA THR A 189 -29.93 -10.15 0.31
C THR A 189 -28.95 -9.54 1.32
N GLY A 190 -28.62 -10.30 2.37
CA GLY A 190 -27.50 -9.93 3.24
C GLY A 190 -26.20 -9.85 2.44
N ILE A 191 -25.50 -8.72 2.51
CA ILE A 191 -24.26 -8.48 1.77
C ILE A 191 -23.07 -8.71 2.69
N GLN A 192 -22.14 -9.55 2.26
CA GLN A 192 -20.87 -9.75 2.96
C GLN A 192 -20.03 -8.48 2.89
N PHE A 193 -19.31 -8.16 3.97
CA PHE A 193 -18.36 -7.06 3.96
C PHE A 193 -17.00 -7.52 3.41
N PHE A 194 -16.18 -6.58 2.97
CA PHE A 194 -14.76 -6.78 2.69
C PHE A 194 -13.94 -5.91 3.64
N ASP A 195 -12.82 -6.41 4.15
CA ASP A 195 -11.91 -5.61 4.96
C ASP A 195 -10.44 -5.86 4.69
N SER A 196 -9.61 -4.83 4.91
CA SER A 196 -8.17 -4.91 4.73
C SER A 196 -7.43 -3.94 5.64
N VAL A 197 -6.21 -4.30 6.02
CA VAL A 197 -5.31 -3.42 6.78
C VAL A 197 -4.17 -3.01 5.88
N LEU A 198 -4.13 -1.72 5.51
CA LEU A 198 -3.14 -1.18 4.57
C LEU A 198 -2.09 -0.33 5.29
N LEU A 199 -0.83 -0.49 4.90
CA LEU A 199 0.27 0.39 5.26
C LEU A 199 0.34 1.53 4.24
N LEU A 200 0.12 2.77 4.68
CA LEU A 200 0.03 3.94 3.78
C LEU A 200 1.27 4.13 2.91
N LYS A 201 2.46 3.83 3.45
CA LYS A 201 3.72 3.90 2.70
C LYS A 201 3.70 2.97 1.47
N GLU A 202 3.05 1.82 1.57
CA GLU A 202 3.03 0.83 0.48
C GLU A 202 2.04 1.17 -0.63
N ILE A 203 1.08 2.06 -0.35
CA ILE A 203 0.06 2.50 -1.31
C ILE A 203 0.31 3.93 -1.78
N GLU A 204 1.40 4.58 -1.37
CA GLU A 204 1.77 5.91 -1.84
C GLU A 204 2.47 5.81 -3.19
N GLN A 205 1.84 6.41 -4.20
CA GLN A 205 2.41 6.57 -5.52
C GLN A 205 3.21 7.88 -5.56
N TYR A 206 4.53 7.75 -5.69
CA TYR A 206 5.41 8.92 -5.75
C TYR A 206 5.32 9.62 -7.10
N ASN A 207 5.26 10.95 -7.04
CA ASN A 207 5.41 11.82 -8.20
C ASN A 207 6.82 11.73 -8.79
N PRO A 208 6.99 12.11 -10.07
CA PRO A 208 8.32 12.33 -10.63
C PRO A 208 9.08 13.35 -9.78
N PRO A 209 10.43 13.29 -9.76
CA PRO A 209 11.22 14.23 -8.99
C PRO A 209 11.12 15.65 -9.57
N ASP A 210 11.26 16.63 -8.68
CA ASP A 210 11.13 18.05 -9.00
C ASP A 210 12.50 18.66 -9.39
N ASN A 211 12.46 19.85 -10.00
CA ASN A 211 13.64 20.68 -10.29
C ASN A 211 14.81 19.92 -10.98
N ILE A 212 14.49 19.20 -12.06
CA ILE A 212 15.50 18.48 -12.85
C ILE A 212 16.35 19.50 -13.62
N THR A 213 17.63 19.55 -13.30
CA THR A 213 18.60 20.46 -13.92
C THR A 213 19.76 19.70 -14.52
N VAL A 214 20.29 20.20 -15.64
CA VAL A 214 21.46 19.62 -16.31
C VAL A 214 22.50 20.70 -16.52
N GLN A 215 23.71 20.48 -16.00
CA GLN A 215 24.86 21.37 -16.16
C GLN A 215 26.00 20.62 -16.85
N CYS A 216 26.35 21.03 -18.05
CA CYS A 216 27.41 20.38 -18.83
C CYS A 216 28.72 21.15 -18.74
N ASN A 217 29.81 20.43 -18.50
CA ASN A 217 31.18 20.90 -18.66
C ASN A 217 31.88 20.14 -19.79
N GLU A 218 33.18 20.34 -19.95
CA GLU A 218 33.97 19.71 -21.03
C GLU A 218 34.03 18.18 -20.94
N SER A 219 33.80 17.59 -19.76
CA SER A 219 34.00 16.16 -19.48
C SER A 219 32.69 15.39 -19.25
N HIS A 220 31.70 16.01 -18.61
CA HIS A 220 30.44 15.38 -18.24
C HIS A 220 29.29 16.40 -18.13
N CYS A 221 28.06 15.88 -18.17
CA CYS A 221 26.85 16.60 -17.80
C CYS A 221 26.35 16.12 -16.44
N LEU A 222 26.35 17.01 -15.46
CA LEU A 222 25.81 16.77 -14.13
C LEU A 222 24.29 16.97 -14.16
N ILE A 223 23.55 15.89 -13.98
CA ILE A 223 22.09 15.88 -13.85
C ILE A 223 21.76 15.90 -12.35
N ARG A 224 20.93 16.83 -11.91
CA ARG A 224 20.47 16.94 -10.52
C ARG A 224 18.96 17.02 -10.46
N TRP A 225 18.40 16.54 -9.37
CA TRP A 225 16.96 16.62 -9.12
C TRP A 225 16.69 16.74 -7.62
N GLU A 226 15.51 17.24 -7.28
CA GLU A 226 14.98 17.24 -5.92
C GLU A 226 14.08 16.02 -5.72
N LYS A 227 14.01 15.52 -4.48
CA LYS A 227 13.08 14.42 -4.16
C LYS A 227 11.65 14.94 -4.31
N PRO A 228 10.70 14.09 -4.76
CA PRO A 228 9.31 14.51 -4.84
C PRO A 228 8.74 14.81 -3.46
N ARG A 229 7.68 15.61 -3.42
CA ARG A 229 6.84 15.75 -2.24
C ARG A 229 6.17 14.42 -1.90
N THR A 230 6.22 14.05 -0.63
CA THR A 230 5.61 12.84 -0.07
C THR A 230 4.81 13.18 1.18
N ARG A 231 3.84 12.33 1.53
CA ARG A 231 2.97 12.51 2.70
C ARG A 231 3.78 12.64 3.99
N GLN A 232 4.82 11.81 4.13
CA GLN A 232 5.78 11.88 5.24
C GLN A 232 7.15 12.34 4.72
N PRO A 233 7.92 13.11 5.50
CA PRO A 233 9.22 13.62 5.06
C PRO A 233 10.28 12.51 5.09
N TRP A 234 10.30 11.65 4.07
CA TRP A 234 11.28 10.56 3.97
C TRP A 234 12.68 11.07 3.60
N PRO A 235 13.77 10.45 4.11
CA PRO A 235 15.12 10.77 3.69
C PRO A 235 15.39 10.26 2.26
N ASN A 236 16.37 10.85 1.56
CA ASN A 236 16.70 10.49 0.17
C ASN A 236 16.95 8.99 -0.03
N ARG A 237 17.50 8.31 0.97
CA ARG A 237 17.80 6.86 0.92
C ARG A 237 16.56 5.96 0.81
N GLU A 238 15.36 6.48 1.09
CA GLU A 238 14.12 5.74 0.91
C GLU A 238 13.64 5.75 -0.55
N PHE A 239 14.30 6.50 -1.43
CA PHE A 239 13.93 6.63 -2.83
C PHE A 239 14.95 5.96 -3.74
N GLN A 240 14.44 5.43 -4.85
CA GLN A 240 15.23 4.99 -5.99
C GLN A 240 14.72 5.75 -7.23
N TYR A 241 15.63 6.13 -8.10
CA TYR A 241 15.32 6.88 -9.31
C TYR A 241 15.76 6.08 -10.53
N GLN A 242 14.98 6.21 -11.61
CA GLN A 242 15.37 5.73 -12.92
C GLN A 242 15.43 6.91 -13.87
N LEU A 243 16.55 7.03 -14.56
CA LEU A 243 16.80 8.02 -15.59
C LEU A 243 16.70 7.32 -16.95
N ASP A 244 15.93 7.91 -17.86
CA ASP A 244 15.92 7.55 -19.27
C ASP A 244 16.61 8.68 -20.05
N ILE A 245 17.84 8.41 -20.48
CA ILE A 245 18.63 9.35 -21.28
C ILE A 245 18.58 8.88 -22.73
N GLN A 246 17.91 9.66 -23.57
CA GLN A 246 17.76 9.36 -24.99
C GLN A 246 18.62 10.31 -25.81
N ARG A 247 19.36 9.76 -26.77
CA ARG A 247 20.03 10.56 -27.80
C ARG A 247 19.07 10.81 -28.95
N ARG A 248 18.85 12.09 -29.27
CA ARG A 248 18.08 12.50 -30.45
C ARG A 248 18.94 12.29 -31.69
N ARG A 249 18.50 11.44 -32.61
CA ARG A 249 18.99 11.32 -34.00
C ARG A 249 17.81 11.55 -34.93
N ASP A 250 18.05 12.07 -36.13
CA ASP A 250 17.02 12.24 -37.17
C ASP A 250 16.42 10.93 -37.71
N THR A 251 16.92 9.77 -37.25
CA THR A 251 16.44 8.45 -37.65
C THR A 251 15.83 7.70 -36.46
N THR A 252 14.69 7.06 -36.73
CA THR A 252 13.66 6.40 -35.89
C THR A 252 14.07 5.38 -34.83
N SER A 253 15.36 5.27 -34.47
CA SER A 253 15.83 4.41 -33.38
C SER A 253 16.84 5.15 -32.50
N GLY A 254 16.33 6.02 -31.63
CA GLY A 254 17.13 6.62 -30.56
C GLY A 254 17.61 5.55 -29.58
N ARG A 255 18.92 5.48 -29.33
CA ARG A 255 19.47 4.60 -28.29
C ARG A 255 19.11 5.23 -26.93
N SER A 256 18.20 4.59 -26.20
CA SER A 256 17.85 4.94 -24.82
C SER A 256 18.81 4.24 -23.86
N GLN A 257 19.27 4.97 -22.85
CA GLN A 257 20.04 4.42 -21.74
C GLN A 257 19.21 4.57 -20.47
N LEU A 258 18.79 3.44 -19.90
CA LEU A 258 18.12 3.38 -18.60
C LEU A 258 19.17 3.20 -17.50
N ILE A 259 19.20 4.15 -16.57
CA ILE A 259 20.12 4.14 -15.43
C ILE A 259 19.28 4.16 -14.16
N VAL A 260 19.59 3.25 -13.24
CA VAL A 260 18.95 3.21 -11.93
C VAL A 260 19.94 3.69 -10.88
N VAL A 261 19.53 4.64 -10.04
CA VAL A 261 20.33 5.20 -8.97
C VAL A 261 19.54 5.20 -7.67
N PHE A 262 20.22 4.93 -6.56
CA PHE A 262 19.62 5.09 -5.23
C PHE A 262 19.75 6.55 -4.79
N GLY A 263 18.75 7.05 -4.07
CA GLY A 263 18.80 8.40 -3.54
C GLY A 263 19.90 8.58 -2.48
N ASP A 264 20.63 9.68 -2.59
CA ASP A 264 21.79 9.98 -1.75
C ASP A 264 21.84 11.48 -1.37
N SER A 265 22.94 11.92 -0.74
CA SER A 265 23.15 13.34 -0.50
C SER A 265 23.46 14.08 -1.81
N GLY A 266 22.42 14.64 -2.41
CA GLY A 266 22.52 15.55 -3.54
C GLY A 266 21.83 15.08 -4.82
N ASN A 267 21.25 13.86 -4.83
CA ASN A 267 20.36 13.33 -5.87
C ASN A 267 20.84 13.73 -7.28
N ARG A 268 21.93 13.09 -7.69
CA ARG A 268 22.69 13.50 -8.87
C ARG A 268 23.19 12.31 -9.68
N TYR A 269 23.44 12.55 -10.95
CA TYR A 269 24.06 11.60 -11.85
C TYR A 269 25.00 12.32 -12.82
N ASN A 270 26.23 11.80 -12.96
CA ASN A 270 27.21 12.31 -13.92
C ASN A 270 27.11 11.52 -15.22
N PHE A 271 26.50 12.12 -16.24
CA PHE A 271 26.44 11.54 -17.57
C PHE A 271 27.73 11.89 -18.33
N PRO A 272 28.51 10.89 -18.82
CA PRO A 272 29.70 11.15 -19.62
C PRO A 272 29.36 12.02 -20.83
N LYS A 273 30.21 13.01 -21.15
CA LYS A 273 29.88 14.00 -22.16
C LYS A 273 29.43 13.31 -23.46
N PRO A 274 28.23 13.66 -23.97
CA PRO A 274 27.87 13.24 -25.30
C PRO A 274 28.80 13.91 -26.30
N GLY A 275 29.37 13.15 -27.24
CA GLY A 275 30.25 13.69 -28.28
C GLY A 275 29.63 14.94 -28.93
N SER A 276 30.46 15.89 -29.36
CA SER A 276 30.18 17.33 -29.60
C SER A 276 29.02 17.72 -30.53
N LYS A 277 28.22 16.77 -31.02
CA LYS A 277 27.15 16.96 -32.01
C LYS A 277 25.91 16.12 -31.68
N ALA A 278 25.43 16.14 -30.44
CA ALA A 278 24.30 15.30 -30.05
C ALA A 278 23.44 15.94 -28.95
N LYS A 279 22.19 16.23 -29.31
CA LYS A 279 21.13 16.57 -28.35
C LYS A 279 20.64 15.32 -27.62
N HIS A 280 20.40 15.49 -26.34
CA HIS A 280 19.88 14.46 -25.46
C HIS A 280 18.64 14.98 -24.73
N THR A 281 17.79 14.05 -24.33
CA THR A 281 16.69 14.29 -23.41
C THR A 281 16.87 13.38 -22.21
N VAL A 282 16.65 13.90 -21.00
CA VAL A 282 16.52 13.07 -19.80
C VAL A 282 15.10 13.14 -19.26
N LYS A 283 14.54 11.98 -18.90
CA LYS A 283 13.36 11.86 -18.04
C LYS A 283 13.76 11.12 -16.79
N ILE A 284 13.14 11.44 -15.66
CA ILE A 284 13.39 10.77 -14.38
C ILE A 284 12.07 10.34 -13.77
N ARG A 285 12.03 9.15 -13.18
CA ARG A 285 10.90 8.67 -12.36
C ARG A 285 11.38 8.15 -11.03
N THR A 286 10.47 8.15 -10.05
CA THR A 286 10.75 7.80 -8.66
C THR A 286 10.06 6.49 -8.27
N ALA A 287 10.68 5.72 -7.39
CA ALA A 287 10.10 4.57 -6.70
C ALA A 287 10.55 4.54 -5.23
N ASP A 288 9.87 3.73 -4.42
CA ASP A 288 10.39 3.32 -3.11
C ASP A 288 11.62 2.43 -3.30
N ALA A 289 12.70 2.69 -2.57
CA ALA A 289 13.96 1.96 -2.72
C ALA A 289 13.86 0.46 -2.42
N ARG A 290 12.84 0.04 -1.67
CA ARG A 290 12.60 -1.35 -1.25
C ARG A 290 11.58 -2.05 -2.16
N LYS A 291 10.73 -1.28 -2.84
CA LYS A 291 9.69 -1.76 -3.73
C LYS A 291 9.75 -0.92 -5.00
N ALA A 292 10.40 -1.45 -6.04
CA ALA A 292 10.60 -0.79 -7.34
C ALA A 292 9.29 -0.61 -8.15
N HIS A 293 8.22 -0.18 -7.49
CA HIS A 293 6.97 0.27 -8.09
C HIS A 293 7.16 1.70 -8.57
N TRP A 294 7.39 1.82 -9.88
CA TRP A 294 7.76 3.08 -10.50
C TRP A 294 6.55 4.00 -10.68
N GLY A 295 6.72 5.26 -10.26
CA GLY A 295 5.80 6.34 -10.59
C GLY A 295 5.89 6.79 -12.06
N ALA A 296 5.19 7.88 -12.36
CA ALA A 296 5.21 8.48 -13.68
C ALA A 296 6.60 9.07 -14.01
N TRP A 297 6.90 9.17 -15.31
CA TRP A 297 8.05 9.90 -15.80
C TRP A 297 7.85 11.41 -15.67
N SER A 298 8.92 12.12 -15.34
CA SER A 298 8.98 13.58 -15.44
C SER A 298 8.80 14.04 -16.89
N GLN A 299 8.54 15.34 -17.04
CA GLN A 299 8.72 15.98 -18.34
C GLN A 299 10.18 15.86 -18.80
N PRO A 300 10.44 15.70 -20.11
CA PRO A 300 11.78 15.60 -20.64
C PRO A 300 12.53 16.93 -20.50
N VAL A 301 13.79 16.86 -20.07
CA VAL A 301 14.71 18.00 -20.05
C VAL A 301 15.75 17.80 -21.15
N GLU A 302 15.85 18.77 -22.07
CA GLU A 302 16.82 18.75 -23.16
C GLU A 302 18.19 19.28 -22.72
N PHE A 303 19.26 18.69 -23.24
CA PHE A 303 20.64 19.15 -23.02
C PHE A 303 21.58 18.72 -24.16
N GLY A 304 22.74 19.38 -24.25
CA GLY A 304 23.71 19.21 -25.34
C GLY A 304 23.58 20.29 -26.42
N SER A 305 24.51 20.28 -27.39
CA SER A 305 24.60 21.30 -28.45
C SER A 305 24.26 20.74 -29.84
N GLU A 306 23.52 21.52 -30.62
CA GLU A 306 23.59 21.50 -32.09
C GLU A 306 24.54 22.63 -32.50
N GLU A 307 25.67 22.30 -33.10
CA GLU A 307 26.39 23.32 -33.87
C GLU A 307 25.66 23.49 -35.19
N THR A 308 25.06 24.67 -35.41
CA THR A 308 24.77 25.15 -36.76
C THR A 308 26.09 25.27 -37.51
N GLY A 309 26.39 24.32 -38.39
CA GLY A 309 27.54 24.35 -39.30
C GLY A 309 27.45 25.44 -40.37
N SER A 310 27.01 26.65 -40.01
CA SER A 310 26.74 27.76 -40.93
C SER A 310 27.82 28.84 -40.90
N SER A 311 28.66 28.91 -39.86
CA SER A 311 29.62 30.02 -39.72
C SER A 311 30.88 29.83 -40.60
N LEU A 312 31.48 28.64 -40.61
CA LEU A 312 32.74 28.42 -41.34
C LEU A 312 32.56 28.42 -42.86
N VAL A 313 31.43 27.91 -43.38
CA VAL A 313 31.15 27.91 -44.82
C VAL A 313 30.97 29.33 -45.35
N HIS A 314 30.26 30.19 -44.61
CA HIS A 314 30.05 31.58 -45.02
C HIS A 314 31.35 32.39 -44.98
N ILE A 315 32.18 32.18 -43.95
CA ILE A 315 33.52 32.79 -43.88
C ILE A 315 34.40 32.30 -45.05
N TYR A 316 34.40 31.01 -45.35
CA TYR A 316 35.20 30.45 -46.45
C TYR A 316 34.75 31.01 -47.81
N VAL A 317 33.44 31.11 -48.05
CA VAL A 317 32.87 31.69 -49.28
C VAL A 317 33.24 33.18 -49.39
N LEU A 318 33.17 33.95 -48.30
CA LEU A 318 33.56 35.36 -48.31
C LEU A 318 35.06 35.55 -48.57
N VAL A 319 35.91 34.67 -48.02
CA VAL A 319 37.37 34.70 -48.28
C VAL A 319 37.66 34.38 -49.75
N VAL A 320 37.03 33.35 -50.33
CA VAL A 320 37.21 32.98 -51.74
C VAL A 320 36.69 34.07 -52.68
N LEU A 321 35.54 34.68 -52.38
CA LEU A 321 35.04 35.82 -53.16
C LEU A 321 35.97 37.03 -53.05
N GLY A 322 36.47 37.33 -51.86
CA GLY A 322 37.43 38.41 -51.63
C GLY A 322 38.73 38.22 -52.41
N THR A 323 39.28 37.00 -52.45
CA THR A 323 40.51 36.72 -53.21
C THR A 323 40.29 36.78 -54.72
N LEU A 324 39.14 36.32 -55.23
CA LEU A 324 38.77 36.45 -56.65
C LEU A 324 38.65 37.92 -57.07
N VAL A 325 37.98 38.75 -56.28
CA VAL A 325 37.84 40.18 -56.57
C VAL A 325 39.20 40.87 -56.56
N CYS A 326 40.05 40.62 -55.54
CA CYS A 326 41.40 41.17 -55.49
C CYS A 326 42.28 40.70 -56.66
N GLY A 327 42.18 39.43 -57.06
CA GLY A 327 42.90 38.90 -58.22
C GLY A 327 42.47 39.56 -59.53
N LEU A 328 41.17 39.80 -59.71
CA LEU A 328 40.63 40.47 -60.91
C LEU A 328 40.99 41.96 -60.95
N THR A 329 40.97 42.67 -59.82
CA THR A 329 41.37 44.09 -59.78
C THR A 329 42.86 44.27 -60.05
N LEU A 330 43.72 43.44 -59.46
CA LEU A 330 45.15 43.42 -59.75
C LEU A 330 45.41 43.04 -61.21
N GLY A 331 44.73 42.01 -61.73
CA GLY A 331 44.82 41.61 -63.13
C GLY A 331 44.41 42.70 -64.12
N CYS A 332 43.42 43.54 -63.77
CA CYS A 332 43.02 44.68 -64.61
C CYS A 332 43.99 45.86 -64.49
N LEU A 333 44.62 46.08 -63.34
CA LEU A 333 45.59 47.16 -63.12
C LEU A 333 46.93 46.90 -63.83
N PHE A 334 47.37 45.64 -63.91
CA PHE A 334 48.62 45.28 -64.60
C PHE A 334 48.48 45.09 -66.12
N LYS A 335 47.25 45.15 -66.66
CA LYS A 335 46.99 45.00 -68.11
C LYS A 335 46.76 46.34 -68.83
N ARG A 336 47.05 47.46 -68.18
CA ARG A 336 46.82 48.81 -68.71
C ARG A 336 48.10 49.51 -69.10
#